data_AF-X1JJV0-F1
#
_entry.id   AF-X1JJV0-F1
#
_cell.length_a   1.000
_cell.length_b   1.000
_cell.length_c   1.000
_cell.angle_alpha   90.00
_cell.angle_beta   90.00
_cell.angle_gamma   90.00
#
_symmetry.space_group_name_H-M   'P 1'
#
loop_
_entity.id
_entity.type
_entity.pdbx_description
1 polymer ?
#
loop_
_entity_poly.entity_id
_entity_poly.type
_entity_poly.pdbx_seq_one_letter_code
_entity_poly.pdbx_strand_id
1 'polypeptide(L)'
;MTCQGYDPDIGFTIPDSVKEVGEEKRFIEIIKKTEKVYHKIEKNVGNIGSYILTNAHCKRVLLNINLRELYHISRLREDPTAQWDIRNKAQKMSKLAKKVMPITTQLLGGKDDYREIYFKLFSEY
;
A
#
# COMPACT_ATOMS: atom_id res chain seq x y z
N MET A 1 3.82 -13.17 7.19
CA MET A 1 4.01 -11.70 7.09
C MET A 1 4.59 -11.22 8.40
N THR A 2 5.70 -10.49 8.36
CA THR A 2 6.36 -9.95 9.55
C THR A 2 6.26 -8.43 9.53
N CYS A 3 5.75 -7.85 10.60
CA CYS A 3 5.55 -6.41 10.69
C CYS A 3 6.55 -5.82 11.69
N GLN A 4 7.21 -4.72 11.29
CA GLN A 4 7.89 -3.87 12.27
C GLN A 4 6.84 -3.20 13.17
N GLY A 5 7.25 -2.86 14.40
CA GLY A 5 6.53 -1.87 15.21
C GLY A 5 6.40 -0.54 14.46
N TYR A 6 5.47 0.30 14.89
CA TYR A 6 5.36 1.64 14.34
C TYR A 6 6.59 2.47 14.72
N ASP A 7 7.13 3.16 13.73
CA ASP A 7 8.23 4.10 13.86
C ASP A 7 7.87 5.33 13.02
N PRO A 8 7.54 6.47 13.66
CA PRO A 8 7.18 7.70 12.96
C PRO A 8 8.22 8.18 11.94
N ASP A 9 9.50 7.84 12.13
CA ASP A 9 10.58 8.26 11.24
C ASP A 9 10.51 7.59 9.85
N ILE A 10 9.70 6.54 9.69
CA ILE A 10 9.38 5.93 8.39
C ILE A 10 8.57 6.91 7.51
N GLY A 11 7.86 7.85 8.13
CA GLY A 11 7.06 8.87 7.47
C GLY A 11 5.58 8.50 7.35
N PHE A 12 4.87 9.26 6.51
CA PHE A 12 3.43 9.17 6.35
C PHE A 12 3.01 9.37 4.88
N THR A 13 1.79 8.97 4.57
CA THR A 13 1.18 9.14 3.25
C THR A 13 0.04 10.14 3.30
N ILE A 14 0.08 11.17 2.46
CA ILE A 14 -1.01 12.15 2.32
C ILE A 14 -1.98 11.65 1.24
N PRO A 15 -3.28 11.46 1.56
CA PRO A 15 -4.28 11.09 0.57
C PRO A 15 -4.48 12.18 -0.49
N ASP A 16 -4.70 11.79 -1.75
CA ASP A 16 -4.93 12.75 -2.83
C ASP A 16 -6.15 13.63 -2.58
N SER A 17 -7.19 13.10 -1.92
CA SER A 17 -8.36 13.89 -1.50
C SER A 17 -8.02 15.05 -0.55
N VAL A 18 -6.93 14.95 0.23
CA VAL A 18 -6.44 16.06 1.08
C VAL A 18 -5.69 17.09 0.24
N LYS A 19 -4.95 16.65 -0.78
CA LYS A 19 -4.22 17.53 -1.69
C LYS A 19 -5.18 18.33 -2.57
N GLU A 20 -6.23 17.69 -3.06
CA GLU A 20 -7.26 18.30 -3.91
C GLU A 20 -7.97 19.48 -3.23
N VAL A 21 -8.14 19.45 -1.91
CA VAL A 21 -8.73 20.54 -1.13
C VAL A 21 -7.71 21.53 -0.57
N GLY A 22 -6.41 21.35 -0.87
CA GLY A 22 -5.34 22.26 -0.44
C GLY A 22 -5.00 22.21 1.05
N GLU A 23 -5.45 21.19 1.79
CA GLU A 23 -5.31 21.08 3.25
C GLU A 23 -4.03 20.34 3.70
N GLU A 24 -3.07 20.14 2.78
CA GLU A 24 -1.81 19.42 3.05
C GLU A 24 -1.07 20.00 4.25
N LYS A 25 -1.00 21.33 4.37
CA LYS A 25 -0.27 22.01 5.45
C LYS A 25 -0.88 21.69 6.82
N ARG A 26 -2.22 21.77 6.92
CA ARG A 26 -2.96 21.46 8.16
C ARG A 26 -2.83 19.98 8.51
N PHE A 27 -2.90 19.11 7.51
CA PHE A 27 -2.69 17.67 7.69
C PHE A 27 -1.31 17.38 8.28
N ILE A 28 -0.25 17.94 7.69
CA ILE A 28 1.13 17.79 8.19
C ILE A 28 1.28 18.36 9.60
N GLU A 29 0.62 19.47 9.93
CA GLU A 29 0.64 20.03 11.27
C GLU A 29 0.05 19.06 12.31
N ILE A 30 -1.07 18.41 11.99
CA ILE A 30 -1.70 17.38 12.85
C ILE A 30 -0.78 16.18 13.02
N ILE A 31 -0.14 15.71 11.94
CA ILE A 31 0.84 14.61 12.00
C ILE A 31 1.97 14.98 12.96
N LYS A 32 2.61 16.15 12.78
CA LYS A 32 3.68 16.62 13.68
C LYS A 32 3.25 16.74 15.14
N LYS A 33 2.02 17.18 15.40
CA LYS A 33 1.45 17.20 16.76
C LYS A 33 1.29 15.79 17.33
N THR A 34 0.82 14.87 16.50
CA THR A 34 0.64 13.45 16.86
C THR A 34 1.98 12.78 17.19
N GLU A 35 3.00 12.97 16.35
CA GLU A 35 4.36 12.45 16.56
C GLU A 35 4.97 12.97 17.87
N LYS A 36 4.79 14.27 18.18
CA LYS A 36 5.24 14.83 19.47
C LYS A 36 4.57 14.15 20.66
N VAL A 37 3.28 13.81 20.56
CA VAL A 37 2.56 13.11 21.63
C VAL A 37 3.03 11.66 21.72
N TYR A 38 3.23 10.99 20.57
CA TYR A 38 3.82 9.65 20.51
C TYR A 38 5.13 9.56 21.28
N HIS A 39 6.10 10.45 21.01
CA HIS A 39 7.40 10.42 21.70
C HIS A 39 7.28 10.69 23.21
N LYS A 40 6.33 11.53 23.64
CA LYS A 40 6.06 11.75 25.07
C LYS A 40 5.51 10.49 25.73
N ILE A 41 4.60 9.78 25.07
CA ILE A 41 4.01 8.54 25.57
C ILE A 41 5.08 7.44 25.65
N GLU A 42 5.84 7.24 24.58
CA GLU A 42 6.92 6.23 24.54
C GLU A 42 7.99 6.49 25.61
N LYS A 43 8.33 7.76 25.87
CA LYS A 43 9.29 8.12 26.92
C LYS A 43 8.79 7.83 28.34
N ASN A 44 7.49 8.03 28.60
CA ASN A 44 6.93 7.96 29.96
C ASN A 44 6.39 6.58 30.34
N VAL A 45 5.74 5.89 29.40
CA VAL A 45 5.06 4.61 29.65
C VAL A 45 5.67 3.48 28.82
N GLY A 46 6.10 3.78 27.59
CA GLY A 46 6.65 2.80 26.64
C GLY A 46 5.59 1.87 26.04
N ASN A 47 5.82 1.42 24.80
CA ASN A 47 5.06 0.37 24.10
C ASN A 47 3.56 0.63 23.86
N ILE A 48 3.04 1.82 24.15
CA ILE A 48 1.63 2.19 23.91
C ILE A 48 1.47 3.45 23.05
N GLY A 49 2.56 4.07 22.61
CA GLY A 49 2.53 5.27 21.78
C GLY A 49 1.85 5.01 20.44
N SER A 50 1.90 3.78 19.91
CA SER A 50 1.25 3.46 18.63
C SER A 50 -0.25 3.76 18.58
N TYR A 51 -0.94 3.81 19.74
CA TYR A 51 -2.38 4.09 19.81
C TYR A 51 -2.75 5.52 19.40
N ILE A 52 -1.83 6.48 19.49
CA ILE A 52 -2.12 7.86 19.07
C ILE A 52 -1.83 8.09 17.58
N LEU A 53 -1.07 7.20 16.94
CA LEU A 53 -0.67 7.37 15.54
C LEU A 53 -1.89 7.28 14.62
N THR A 54 -1.90 8.12 13.59
CA THR A 54 -2.94 8.11 12.56
C THR A 54 -2.69 7.02 11.52
N ASN A 55 -3.75 6.63 10.80
CA ASN A 55 -3.65 5.68 9.67
C ASN A 55 -2.73 6.14 8.53
N ALA A 56 -2.30 7.41 8.52
CA ALA A 56 -1.37 7.92 7.54
C ALA A 56 0.08 7.50 7.82
N HIS A 57 0.43 7.19 9.07
CA HIS A 57 1.78 6.78 9.44
C HIS A 57 2.13 5.43 8.80
N CYS A 58 3.28 5.40 8.16
CA CYS A 58 3.76 4.23 7.45
C CYS A 58 4.44 3.25 8.42
N LYS A 59 4.35 1.98 8.08
CA LYS A 59 5.11 0.91 8.72
C LYS A 59 5.70 -0.01 7.68
N ARG A 60 6.82 -0.65 8.03
CA ARG A 60 7.44 -1.65 7.16
C ARG A 60 6.86 -3.02 7.43
N VAL A 61 6.60 -3.73 6.35
CA VAL A 61 6.05 -5.08 6.37
C VAL A 61 6.87 -5.93 5.43
N LEU A 62 7.41 -7.03 5.95
CA LEU A 62 8.02 -8.08 5.16
C LEU A 62 6.93 -9.10 4.79
N LEU A 63 6.68 -9.19 3.49
CA LEU A 63 5.69 -10.09 2.92
C LEU A 63 6.41 -11.09 2.00
N ASN A 64 6.20 -12.38 2.26
CA ASN A 64 6.57 -13.46 1.36
C ASN A 64 5.28 -14.09 0.85
N ILE A 65 5.13 -14.20 -0.46
CA ILE A 65 3.99 -14.78 -1.14
C ILE A 65 4.46 -15.55 -2.37
N ASN A 66 3.77 -16.63 -2.70
CA ASN A 66 3.95 -17.32 -3.97
C ASN A 66 3.19 -16.61 -5.10
N LEU A 67 3.40 -17.06 -6.33
CA LEU A 67 2.78 -16.43 -7.50
C LEU A 67 1.26 -16.57 -7.52
N ARG A 68 0.70 -17.70 -7.06
CA ARG A 68 -0.76 -17.90 -6.99
C ARG A 68 -1.42 -16.92 -6.02
N GLU A 69 -0.78 -16.66 -4.88
CA GLU A 69 -1.22 -15.63 -3.93
C GLU A 69 -1.11 -14.23 -4.53
N LEU A 70 -0.05 -13.95 -5.29
CA LEU A 70 0.07 -12.67 -6.00
C LEU A 70 -1.04 -12.48 -7.04
N TYR A 71 -1.43 -13.53 -7.76
CA TYR A 71 -2.61 -13.50 -8.64
C TYR A 71 -3.87 -13.10 -7.88
N HIS A 72 -4.09 -13.68 -6.70
CA HIS A 72 -5.24 -13.35 -5.88
C HIS A 72 -5.20 -11.90 -5.38
N ILE A 73 -4.03 -11.42 -4.95
CA ILE A 73 -3.82 -10.03 -4.53
C ILE A 73 -4.08 -9.08 -5.70
N SER A 74 -3.48 -9.31 -6.86
CA SER A 74 -3.64 -8.48 -8.05
C SER A 74 -5.12 -8.38 -8.44
N ARG A 75 -5.85 -9.50 -8.51
CA ARG A 75 -7.28 -9.52 -8.84
C ARG A 75 -8.17 -8.72 -7.88
N LEU A 76 -7.82 -8.62 -6.60
CA LEU A 76 -8.65 -7.92 -5.60
C LEU A 76 -8.18 -6.50 -5.32
N ARG A 77 -6.87 -6.25 -5.43
CA ARG A 77 -6.25 -5.01 -4.96
C ARG A 77 -5.86 -4.08 -6.09
N GLU A 78 -5.74 -4.56 -7.32
CA GLU A 78 -5.51 -3.68 -8.48
C GLU A 78 -6.80 -3.07 -9.05
N ASP A 79 -7.95 -3.60 -8.63
CA ASP A 79 -9.28 -3.19 -9.09
C ASP A 79 -9.58 -1.70 -8.78
N PRO A 80 -10.32 -0.99 -9.65
CA PRO A 80 -10.72 0.41 -9.44
C PRO A 80 -11.51 0.66 -8.15
N THR A 81 -12.21 -0.36 -7.66
CA THR A 81 -12.96 -0.30 -6.38
C THR A 81 -12.06 -0.42 -5.15
N ALA A 82 -10.82 -0.87 -5.30
CA ALA A 82 -9.87 -0.96 -4.20
C ALA A 82 -9.39 0.43 -3.75
N GLN A 83 -9.07 0.55 -2.46
CA GLN A 83 -8.48 1.77 -1.92
C GLN A 83 -7.17 2.09 -2.65
N TRP A 84 -7.01 3.35 -3.06
CA TRP A 84 -5.98 3.80 -3.98
C TRP A 84 -4.53 3.47 -3.52
N ASP A 85 -4.23 3.50 -2.23
CA ASP A 85 -2.88 3.24 -1.71
C ASP A 85 -2.53 1.75 -1.83
N ILE A 86 -3.42 0.84 -1.40
CA ILE A 86 -3.18 -0.60 -1.58
C ILE A 86 -3.17 -0.97 -3.06
N ARG A 87 -3.96 -0.30 -3.90
CA ARG A 87 -3.93 -0.47 -5.35
C ARG A 87 -2.56 -0.13 -5.93
N ASN A 88 -2.01 1.01 -5.57
CA ASN A 88 -0.68 1.42 -6.00
C ASN A 88 0.42 0.44 -5.54
N LYS A 89 0.29 -0.11 -4.33
CA LYS A 89 1.24 -1.13 -3.82
C LYS A 89 1.12 -2.46 -4.58
N ALA A 90 -0.09 -2.94 -4.83
CA ALA A 90 -0.33 -4.17 -5.59
C ALA A 90 0.21 -4.06 -7.03
N GLN A 91 -0.09 -2.95 -7.72
CA GLN A 91 0.44 -2.68 -9.07
C GLN A 91 1.98 -2.70 -9.12
N LYS A 92 2.64 -2.14 -8.10
CA LYS A 92 4.11 -2.19 -7.99
C LYS A 92 4.62 -3.63 -7.80
N MET A 93 3.95 -4.44 -6.97
CA MET A 93 4.29 -5.85 -6.79
C MET A 93 4.15 -6.62 -8.10
N SER A 94 3.05 -6.44 -8.82
CA SER A 94 2.82 -7.08 -10.12
C SER A 94 3.82 -6.65 -11.18
N LYS A 95 4.18 -5.36 -11.22
CA LYS A 95 5.23 -4.85 -12.13
C LYS A 95 6.59 -5.47 -11.85
N LEU A 96 6.95 -5.67 -10.58
CA LEU A 96 8.18 -6.35 -10.21
C LEU A 96 8.15 -7.84 -10.58
N ALA A 97 7.03 -8.52 -10.32
CA ALA A 97 6.87 -9.93 -10.69
C ALA A 97 6.95 -10.13 -12.21
N LYS A 98 6.34 -9.25 -13.01
CA LYS A 98 6.40 -9.27 -14.49
C LYS A 98 7.82 -9.16 -15.03
N LYS A 99 8.72 -8.47 -14.32
CA LYS A 99 10.14 -8.39 -14.70
C LYS A 99 10.89 -9.70 -14.45
N VAL A 100 10.54 -10.43 -13.40
CA VAL A 100 11.27 -11.64 -12.97
C VAL A 100 10.70 -12.92 -13.60
N MET A 101 9.37 -13.00 -13.77
CA MET A 101 8.65 -14.18 -14.28
C MET A 101 7.70 -13.78 -15.43
N PRO A 102 8.22 -13.30 -16.57
CA PRO A 102 7.41 -12.67 -17.62
C PRO A 102 6.33 -13.60 -18.21
N ILE A 103 6.65 -14.89 -18.42
CA ILE A 103 5.71 -15.86 -19.00
C ILE A 103 4.59 -16.17 -18.01
N THR A 104 4.94 -16.54 -16.77
CA THR A 104 3.97 -16.98 -15.76
C THR A 104 3.10 -15.84 -15.20
N THR A 105 3.41 -14.59 -15.53
CA THR A 105 2.68 -13.40 -15.06
C THR A 105 1.89 -12.70 -16.16
N GLN A 106 1.80 -13.28 -17.36
CA GLN A 106 1.10 -12.70 -18.51
C GLN A 106 -0.35 -12.32 -18.18
N LEU A 107 -1.04 -13.15 -17.40
CA LEU A 107 -2.43 -12.92 -16.99
C LEU A 107 -2.59 -12.07 -15.72
N LEU A 108 -1.50 -11.56 -15.12
CA LEU A 108 -1.56 -10.79 -13.87
C LEU A 108 -2.15 -9.40 -14.11
N GLY A 109 -3.16 -9.00 -13.34
CA GLY A 109 -3.91 -7.75 -13.49
C GLY A 109 -5.16 -7.66 -12.61
N GLY A 110 -5.84 -6.50 -12.61
CA GLY A 110 -7.15 -6.33 -11.99
C GLY A 110 -8.23 -7.21 -12.63
N LYS A 111 -9.43 -7.26 -12.03
CA LYS A 111 -10.59 -7.97 -12.62
C LYS A 111 -11.11 -7.24 -13.86
N ASP A 112 -11.09 -5.92 -13.80
CA ASP A 112 -11.39 -5.00 -14.89
C ASP A 112 -10.45 -5.24 -16.10
N ASP A 113 -9.14 -5.31 -15.86
CA ASP A 113 -8.15 -5.48 -16.94
C ASP A 113 -8.10 -6.92 -17.50
N TYR A 114 -8.55 -7.92 -16.73
CA TYR A 114 -8.33 -9.33 -17.07
C TYR A 114 -8.88 -9.70 -18.45
N ARG A 115 -10.07 -9.19 -18.79
CA ARG A 115 -10.71 -9.48 -20.09
C ARG A 115 -9.83 -9.01 -21.24
N GLU A 116 -9.33 -7.79 -21.18
CA GLU A 116 -8.46 -7.20 -22.20
C GLU A 116 -7.12 -7.92 -22.28
N ILE A 117 -6.52 -8.23 -21.12
CA ILE A 117 -5.26 -8.99 -21.04
C ILE A 117 -5.43 -10.38 -21.69
N TYR A 118 -6.53 -11.07 -21.39
CA TYR A 118 -6.81 -12.39 -21.93
C TYR A 118 -6.97 -12.36 -23.45
N PHE A 119 -7.80 -11.44 -23.97
CA PHE A 119 -7.95 -11.28 -25.42
C PHE A 119 -6.60 -10.95 -26.06
N LYS A 120 -5.84 -9.99 -25.55
CA LYS A 120 -4.52 -9.65 -26.12
C LYS A 120 -3.56 -10.85 -26.24
N LEU A 121 -3.66 -11.83 -25.36
CA LEU A 121 -2.79 -13.02 -25.37
C LEU A 121 -3.32 -14.16 -26.26
N PHE A 122 -4.64 -14.27 -26.42
CA PHE A 122 -5.27 -15.43 -27.05
C PHE A 122 -6.18 -15.11 -28.23
N SER A 123 -6.35 -13.84 -28.63
CA SER A 123 -7.21 -13.43 -29.76
C SER A 123 -6.83 -14.02 -31.12
N GLU A 124 -5.60 -14.53 -31.27
CA GLU A 124 -5.10 -15.14 -32.50
C GLU A 124 -5.26 -16.68 -32.53
N TYR A 125 -5.95 -17.25 -31.52
CA TYR A 125 -6.28 -18.68 -31.43
C TYR A 125 -7.79 -18.92 -31.48
#